data_AF-A0A1V4SBT0-F1
#
_entry.id   AF-A0A1V4SBT0-F1
#
_cell.length_a   1.000
_cell.length_b   1.000
_cell.length_c   1.000
_cell.angle_alpha   90.00
_cell.angle_beta   90.00
_cell.angle_gamma   90.00
#
_symmetry.space_group_name_H-M   'P 1'
#
loop_
_entity.id
_entity.type
_entity.pdbx_description
1 polymer ?
#
loop_
_entity_poly.entity_id
_entity_poly.type
_entity_poly.pdbx_seq_one_letter_code
_entity_poly.pdbx_strand_id
1 'polypeptide(L)'
;MIKEFWITGVLIAFSVFGIKVGLGLAPHMYGRLISVQKKVMVLAGAFLTYLALFFSLSCLITHFNLMNYLDQFTNMLRYGMLLHLAVAMGLLFWGAKLLLQNPGEGKNSSLAPGLLLVLPCPVCAVVILLNLALSCSLFNFPPFLTTLILFGSLVSLYFLISIIAAPIYPEIKAAFAMACSNSPVNQADNFNTAVFAVSVFILGGIGFVYNYFLKRN
;
A
#
# COMPACT_ATOMS: atom_id res chain seq x y z
N MET A 1 13.02 -7.10 25.66
CA MET A 1 13.84 -6.78 24.47
C MET A 1 13.19 -7.16 23.14
N ILE A 2 13.14 -8.44 22.71
CA ILE A 2 12.63 -8.78 21.34
C ILE A 2 11.19 -8.30 21.11
N LYS A 3 10.31 -8.45 22.11
CA LYS A 3 8.91 -7.99 22.03
C LYS A 3 8.82 -6.47 21.87
N GLU A 4 9.66 -5.71 22.55
CA GLU A 4 9.66 -4.24 22.48
C GLU A 4 10.14 -3.75 21.12
N PHE A 5 11.20 -4.35 20.57
CA PHE A 5 11.66 -4.07 19.21
C PHE A 5 10.61 -4.40 18.15
N TRP A 6 9.87 -5.49 18.34
CA TRP A 6 8.78 -5.83 17.44
C TRP A 6 7.64 -4.82 17.51
N ILE A 7 7.20 -4.43 18.73
CA ILE A 7 6.13 -3.44 18.92
C ILE A 7 6.51 -2.11 18.26
N THR A 8 7.74 -1.61 18.48
CA THR A 8 8.19 -0.36 17.86
C THR A 8 8.27 -0.49 16.34
N GLY A 9 8.75 -1.62 15.82
CA GLY A 9 8.78 -1.91 14.39
C GLY A 9 7.40 -1.91 13.74
N VAL A 10 6.42 -2.58 14.37
CA VAL A 10 5.02 -2.61 13.91
C VAL A 10 4.42 -1.21 13.90
N LEU A 11 4.63 -0.44 14.97
CA LEU A 11 4.10 0.92 15.07
C LEU A 11 4.64 1.80 13.94
N ILE A 12 5.95 1.79 13.70
CA ILE A 12 6.57 2.55 12.61
C ILE A 12 6.03 2.11 11.25
N ALA A 13 5.97 0.81 11.00
CA ALA A 13 5.46 0.28 9.74
C ALA A 13 3.99 0.67 9.50
N PHE A 14 3.14 0.50 10.50
CA PHE A 14 1.71 0.83 10.41
C PHE A 14 1.47 2.33 10.33
N SER A 15 2.30 3.16 10.95
CA SER A 15 2.24 4.62 10.76
C SER A 15 2.53 5.01 9.31
N VAL A 16 3.58 4.46 8.70
CA VAL A 16 3.92 4.74 7.28
C VAL A 16 2.79 4.27 6.36
N PHE A 17 2.20 3.10 6.62
CA PHE A 17 1.04 2.64 5.87
C PHE A 17 -0.20 3.52 6.08
N GLY A 18 -0.46 3.93 7.33
CA GLY A 18 -1.57 4.82 7.67
C GLY A 18 -1.45 6.17 6.96
N ILE A 19 -0.24 6.71 6.83
CA ILE A 19 0.04 7.92 6.03
C ILE A 19 -0.28 7.69 4.56
N LYS A 20 0.22 6.62 3.96
CA LYS A 20 -0.04 6.32 2.54
C LYS A 20 -1.53 6.19 2.25
N VAL A 21 -2.25 5.43 3.06
CA VAL A 21 -3.69 5.16 2.90
C VAL A 21 -4.51 6.41 3.20
N GLY A 22 -4.20 7.12 4.29
CA GLY A 22 -4.90 8.34 4.67
C GLY A 22 -4.77 9.44 3.62
N LEU A 23 -3.58 9.62 3.05
CA LEU A 23 -3.36 10.56 1.94
C LEU A 23 -4.10 10.15 0.66
N GLY A 24 -4.17 8.85 0.35
CA GLY A 24 -4.94 8.34 -0.79
C GLY A 24 -6.46 8.50 -0.62
N LEU A 25 -6.96 8.41 0.61
CA LEU A 25 -8.39 8.58 0.93
C LEU A 25 -8.82 10.04 1.04
N ALA A 26 -7.91 10.95 1.42
CA ALA A 26 -8.22 12.36 1.66
C ALA A 26 -8.96 13.05 0.49
N PRO A 27 -8.58 12.86 -0.79
CA PRO A 27 -9.30 13.46 -1.93
C PRO A 27 -10.77 13.03 -2.04
N HIS A 28 -11.06 11.78 -1.68
CA HIS A 28 -12.41 11.22 -1.72
C HIS A 28 -13.24 11.64 -0.50
N MET A 29 -12.60 11.76 0.68
CA MET A 29 -13.29 12.16 1.91
C MET A 29 -13.60 13.65 1.97
N TYR A 30 -12.65 14.51 1.57
CA TYR A 30 -12.74 15.96 1.70
C TYR A 30 -13.12 16.68 0.39
N GLY A 31 -13.36 15.93 -0.69
CA GLY A 31 -13.95 16.45 -1.91
C GLY A 31 -15.34 17.06 -1.66
N ARG A 32 -15.49 18.38 -1.90
CA ARG A 32 -16.73 19.14 -1.71
C ARG A 32 -17.87 18.69 -2.65
N LEU A 33 -17.52 18.07 -3.79
CA LEU A 33 -18.44 17.65 -4.85
C LEU A 33 -18.87 16.17 -4.74
N ILE A 34 -18.39 15.43 -3.73
CA ILE A 34 -18.66 14.00 -3.59
C ILE A 34 -19.79 13.78 -2.60
N SER A 35 -20.81 13.02 -3.00
CA SER A 35 -21.95 12.66 -2.13
C SER A 35 -21.49 11.80 -0.94
N VAL A 36 -22.16 11.94 0.21
CA VAL A 36 -21.85 11.19 1.44
C VAL A 36 -21.83 9.68 1.18
N GLN A 37 -22.76 9.16 0.37
CA GLN A 37 -22.81 7.76 -0.03
C GLN A 37 -21.51 7.29 -0.71
N LYS A 38 -20.96 8.08 -1.64
CA LYS A 38 -19.69 7.75 -2.30
C LYS A 38 -18.51 7.78 -1.32
N LYS A 39 -18.51 8.68 -0.34
CA LYS A 39 -17.48 8.73 0.71
C LYS A 39 -17.50 7.47 1.56
N VAL A 40 -18.69 7.08 2.02
CA VAL A 40 -18.89 5.85 2.79
C VAL A 40 -18.50 4.63 1.96
N MET A 41 -18.85 4.59 0.67
CA MET A 41 -18.49 3.48 -0.23
C MET A 41 -16.97 3.34 -0.40
N VAL A 42 -16.24 4.43 -0.61
CA VAL A 42 -14.77 4.40 -0.73
C VAL A 42 -14.12 3.96 0.58
N LEU A 43 -14.59 4.49 1.71
CA LEU A 43 -14.07 4.13 3.03
C LEU A 43 -14.36 2.65 3.37
N ALA A 44 -15.59 2.19 3.12
CA ALA A 44 -15.99 0.81 3.31
C ALA A 44 -15.22 -0.13 2.36
N GLY A 45 -15.00 0.28 1.11
CA GLY A 45 -14.19 -0.46 0.15
C GLY A 45 -12.74 -0.62 0.61
N ALA A 46 -12.13 0.45 1.12
CA ALA A 46 -10.79 0.39 1.71
C ALA A 46 -10.76 -0.55 2.91
N PHE A 47 -11.67 -0.37 3.87
CA PHE A 47 -11.79 -1.25 5.04
C PHE A 47 -11.93 -2.73 4.65
N LEU A 48 -12.83 -3.04 3.72
CA LEU A 48 -13.09 -4.40 3.24
C LEU A 48 -11.86 -5.00 2.54
N THR A 49 -11.14 -4.19 1.76
CA THR A 49 -9.90 -4.61 1.08
C THR A 49 -8.83 -5.00 2.09
N TYR A 50 -8.61 -4.19 3.13
CA TYR A 50 -7.64 -4.50 4.19
C TYR A 50 -8.11 -5.70 5.03
N LEU A 51 -9.40 -5.81 5.34
CA LEU A 51 -9.95 -6.96 6.05
C LEU A 51 -9.70 -8.27 5.28
N ALA A 52 -10.02 -8.27 3.98
CA ALA A 52 -9.79 -9.41 3.10
C ALA A 52 -8.30 -9.76 3.04
N LEU A 53 -7.42 -8.76 2.90
CA LEU A 53 -5.97 -8.96 2.88
C LEU A 53 -5.47 -9.59 4.18
N PHE A 54 -5.85 -9.07 5.35
CA PHE A 54 -5.44 -9.62 6.64
C PHE A 54 -5.94 -11.05 6.83
N PHE A 55 -7.18 -11.32 6.46
CA PHE A 55 -7.76 -12.66 6.55
C PHE A 55 -7.08 -13.65 5.60
N SER A 56 -6.84 -13.26 4.34
CA SER A 56 -6.10 -14.08 3.37
C SER A 56 -4.68 -14.40 3.83
N LEU A 57 -3.96 -13.42 4.39
CA LEU A 57 -2.61 -13.63 4.94
C LEU A 57 -2.64 -14.50 6.20
N SER A 58 -3.63 -14.34 7.08
CA SER A 58 -3.80 -15.22 8.24
C SER A 58 -4.06 -16.67 7.80
N CYS A 59 -4.91 -16.87 6.80
CA CYS A 59 -5.19 -18.19 6.21
C CYS A 59 -3.91 -18.80 5.62
N LEU A 60 -3.11 -17.99 4.92
CA LEU A 60 -1.82 -18.39 4.37
C LEU A 60 -0.84 -18.84 5.46
N ILE A 61 -0.76 -18.13 6.59
CA ILE A 61 0.11 -18.52 7.71
C ILE A 61 -0.37 -19.79 8.40
N THR A 62 -1.68 -19.99 8.55
CA THR A 62 -2.20 -21.21 9.20
C THR A 62 -2.06 -22.45 8.33
N HIS A 63 -2.09 -22.30 7.00
CA HIS A 63 -1.93 -23.42 6.08
C HIS A 63 -0.48 -23.70 5.67
N PHE A 64 0.37 -22.68 5.61
CA PHE A 64 1.77 -22.82 5.23
C PHE A 64 2.68 -22.60 6.44
N ASN A 65 3.57 -23.55 6.72
CA ASN A 65 4.66 -23.38 7.70
C ASN A 65 5.68 -22.35 7.20
N LEU A 66 5.30 -21.07 7.24
CA LEU A 66 6.01 -19.95 6.64
C LEU A 66 7.44 -19.79 7.16
N MET A 67 7.68 -20.23 8.41
CA MET A 67 9.01 -20.22 9.03
C MET A 67 10.04 -21.03 8.24
N ASN A 68 9.64 -22.10 7.56
CA ASN A 68 10.54 -22.91 6.72
C ASN A 68 10.93 -22.19 5.42
N TYR A 69 10.25 -21.10 5.08
CA TYR A 69 10.43 -20.35 3.83
C TYR A 69 10.90 -18.92 4.08
N LEU A 70 11.20 -18.57 5.33
CA LEU A 70 11.53 -17.20 5.74
C LEU A 70 12.76 -16.68 5.00
N ASP A 71 13.76 -17.53 4.73
CA ASP A 71 14.96 -17.18 3.96
C ASP A 71 14.68 -16.85 2.48
N GLN A 72 13.66 -17.47 1.89
CA GLN A 72 13.24 -17.15 0.53
C GLN A 72 12.42 -15.85 0.51
N PHE A 73 11.58 -15.63 1.53
CA PHE A 73 10.84 -14.38 1.69
C PHE A 73 11.77 -13.19 1.95
N THR A 74 12.83 -13.32 2.75
CA THR A 74 13.80 -12.24 3.00
C THR A 74 14.56 -11.87 1.74
N ASN A 75 14.95 -12.85 0.91
CA ASN A 75 15.56 -12.59 -0.39
C ASN A 75 14.58 -11.88 -1.34
N MET A 76 13.33 -12.34 -1.42
CA MET A 76 12.29 -11.67 -2.21
C MET A 76 12.04 -10.23 -1.73
N LEU A 77 12.00 -10.02 -0.41
CA LEU A 77 11.85 -8.71 0.23
C LEU A 77 13.01 -7.77 -0.11
N ARG A 78 14.25 -8.29 -0.13
CA ARG A 78 15.43 -7.48 -0.48
C ARG A 78 15.32 -6.91 -1.89
N TYR A 79 14.93 -7.74 -2.86
CA TYR A 79 14.71 -7.27 -4.23
C TYR A 79 13.47 -6.38 -4.35
N GLY A 80 12.38 -6.74 -3.67
CA GLY A 80 11.14 -5.95 -3.66
C GLY A 80 11.34 -4.55 -3.06
N MET A 81 12.14 -4.41 -2.01
CA MET A 81 12.46 -3.14 -1.39
C MET A 81 13.36 -2.27 -2.27
N LEU A 82 14.36 -2.87 -2.94
CA LEU A 82 15.18 -2.16 -3.93
C LEU A 82 14.33 -1.65 -5.09
N LEU A 83 13.43 -2.48 -5.63
CA LEU A 83 12.52 -2.08 -6.70
C LEU A 83 11.55 -0.98 -6.24
N HIS A 84 10.97 -1.10 -5.04
CA HIS A 84 10.11 -0.08 -4.47
C HIS A 84 10.84 1.26 -4.29
N LEU A 85 12.07 1.22 -3.77
CA LEU A 85 12.91 2.40 -3.62
C LEU A 85 13.26 3.03 -4.98
N ALA A 86 13.63 2.22 -5.98
CA ALA A 86 13.92 2.71 -7.32
C ALA A 86 12.71 3.41 -7.96
N VAL A 87 11.52 2.80 -7.87
CA VAL A 87 10.26 3.41 -8.35
C VAL A 87 9.92 4.68 -7.57
N ALA A 88 10.04 4.65 -6.24
CA ALA A 88 9.78 5.82 -5.40
C ALA A 88 10.74 6.99 -5.72
N MET A 89 12.04 6.71 -5.92
CA MET A 89 13.03 7.71 -6.32
C MET A 89 12.74 8.26 -7.72
N GLY A 90 12.34 7.42 -8.67
CA GLY A 90 11.92 7.85 -10.01
C GLY A 90 10.70 8.78 -9.96
N LEU A 91 9.69 8.43 -9.16
CA LEU A 91 8.51 9.27 -8.94
C LEU A 91 8.85 10.57 -8.21
N LEU A 92 9.78 10.55 -7.24
CA LEU A 92 10.23 11.73 -6.52
C LEU A 92 10.98 12.69 -7.45
N PHE A 93 11.92 12.18 -8.24
CA PHE A 93 12.64 12.97 -9.23
C PHE A 93 11.70 13.58 -10.27
N TRP A 94 10.75 12.78 -10.76
CA TRP A 94 9.73 13.25 -11.68
C TRP A 94 8.84 14.33 -11.05
N GLY A 95 8.35 14.12 -9.82
CA GLY A 95 7.55 15.09 -9.08
C GLY A 95 8.30 16.39 -8.78
N ALA A 96 9.57 16.31 -8.40
CA ALA A 96 10.43 17.49 -8.18
C ALA A 96 10.62 18.29 -9.47
N LYS A 97 10.88 17.60 -10.61
CA LYS A 97 10.96 18.24 -11.93
C LYS A 97 9.66 18.94 -12.32
N LEU A 98 8.52 18.33 -11.99
CA LEU A 98 7.20 18.88 -12.27
C LEU A 98 6.90 20.14 -11.45
N LEU A 99 7.32 20.17 -10.18
CA LEU A 99 7.21 21.36 -9.31
C LEU A 99 8.07 22.52 -9.79
N LEU A 100 9.15 22.25 -10.51
CA LEU A 100 10.03 23.26 -11.12
C LEU A 100 9.52 23.77 -12.47
N GLN A 101 8.48 23.16 -13.04
CA GLN A 101 7.88 23.58 -14.30
C GLN A 101 6.69 24.53 -14.04
N ASN A 102 6.62 25.63 -14.80
CA ASN A 102 5.54 26.61 -14.65
C ASN A 102 4.15 25.99 -14.90
N PRO A 103 3.13 26.35 -14.10
CA PRO A 103 1.79 25.78 -14.22
C PRO A 103 1.16 26.18 -15.56
N GLY A 104 0.97 25.21 -16.45
CA GLY A 104 0.17 25.36 -17.67
C GLY A 104 -1.31 25.21 -17.38
N GLU A 105 -2.14 26.03 -18.02
CA GLU A 105 -3.60 26.05 -17.82
C GLU A 105 -4.27 24.72 -18.23
N GLY A 106 -4.72 23.98 -17.22
CA GLY A 106 -6.08 23.46 -17.13
C GLY A 106 -6.53 22.34 -18.09
N LYS A 107 -6.63 21.12 -17.55
CA LYS A 107 -7.79 20.24 -17.82
C LYS A 107 -8.13 19.45 -16.56
N ASN A 108 -9.44 19.28 -16.33
CA ASN A 108 -10.05 18.62 -15.16
C ASN A 108 -9.37 17.28 -14.84
N SER A 109 -8.52 17.30 -13.82
CA SER A 109 -7.81 16.12 -13.32
C SER A 109 -8.79 15.19 -12.61
N SER A 110 -8.93 13.97 -13.12
CA SER A 110 -9.70 12.93 -12.44
C SER A 110 -9.05 12.61 -11.08
N LEU A 111 -9.85 12.45 -10.04
CA LEU A 111 -9.42 12.09 -8.69
C LEU A 111 -8.95 10.62 -8.58
N ALA A 112 -8.93 9.87 -9.69
CA ALA A 112 -8.61 8.46 -9.77
C ALA A 112 -7.20 8.06 -9.28
N PRO A 113 -6.13 8.87 -9.43
CA PRO A 113 -4.79 8.50 -8.98
C PRO A 113 -4.67 8.33 -7.46
N GLY A 114 -5.50 9.02 -6.67
CA GLY A 114 -5.51 8.90 -5.21
C GLY A 114 -5.92 7.49 -4.74
N LEU A 115 -6.79 6.82 -5.51
CA LEU A 115 -7.24 5.45 -5.20
C LEU A 115 -6.11 4.42 -5.37
N LEU A 116 -5.15 4.67 -6.26
CA LEU A 116 -3.98 3.81 -6.44
C LEU A 116 -3.06 3.83 -5.22
N LEU A 117 -3.01 4.95 -4.47
CA LEU A 117 -2.26 5.03 -3.21
C LEU A 117 -2.90 4.20 -2.09
N VAL A 118 -4.23 4.00 -2.13
CA VAL A 118 -4.96 3.21 -1.12
C VAL A 118 -4.70 1.71 -1.27
N LEU A 119 -4.39 1.25 -2.49
CA LEU A 119 -4.15 -0.16 -2.76
C LEU A 119 -2.87 -0.68 -2.06
N PRO A 120 -2.95 -1.87 -1.43
CA PRO A 120 -1.79 -2.48 -0.81
C PRO A 120 -0.77 -2.85 -1.89
N CYS A 121 0.48 -2.42 -1.68
CA CYS A 121 1.57 -2.82 -2.56
C CYS A 121 2.05 -4.23 -2.19
N PRO A 122 2.69 -4.98 -3.11
CA PRO A 122 3.22 -6.31 -2.80
C PRO A 122 4.17 -6.31 -1.59
N VAL A 123 5.03 -5.30 -1.48
CA VAL A 123 5.93 -5.12 -0.33
C VAL A 123 5.14 -4.92 0.96
N CYS A 124 4.06 -4.12 0.91
CA CYS A 124 3.18 -3.84 2.03
C CYS A 124 2.52 -5.13 2.54
N ALA A 125 2.03 -5.97 1.62
CA ALA A 125 1.43 -7.26 1.95
C ALA A 125 2.42 -8.21 2.63
N VAL A 126 3.69 -8.25 2.17
CA VAL A 126 4.71 -9.10 2.79
C VAL A 126 5.11 -8.58 4.19
N VAL A 127 5.19 -7.27 4.40
CA VAL A 127 5.43 -6.71 5.74
C VAL A 127 4.28 -7.05 6.69
N ILE A 128 3.02 -7.00 6.23
CA ILE A 128 1.87 -7.43 7.03
C ILE A 128 1.95 -8.92 7.35
N LEU A 129 2.27 -9.75 6.36
CA LEU A 129 2.47 -11.19 6.53
C LEU A 129 3.55 -11.50 7.57
N LEU A 130 4.72 -10.85 7.48
CA LEU A 130 5.83 -11.05 8.40
C LEU A 130 5.47 -10.60 9.82
N ASN A 131 4.73 -9.49 9.96
CA ASN A 131 4.26 -9.03 11.27
C ASN A 131 3.22 -9.97 11.88
N LEU A 132 2.29 -10.51 11.08
CA LEU A 132 1.37 -11.54 11.56
C LEU A 132 2.15 -12.81 12.00
N ALA A 133 3.05 -13.32 11.16
CA ALA A 133 3.81 -14.54 11.44
C ALA A 133 4.67 -14.38 12.71
N LEU A 134 5.37 -13.26 12.83
CA LEU A 134 6.19 -12.96 14.00
C LEU A 134 5.33 -12.75 15.25
N SER A 135 4.16 -12.10 15.14
CA SER A 135 3.23 -11.97 16.26
C SER A 135 2.68 -13.31 16.74
N CYS A 136 2.34 -14.23 15.82
CA CYS A 136 1.91 -15.58 16.18
C CYS A 136 3.02 -16.40 16.85
N SER A 137 4.29 -16.10 16.59
CA SER A 137 5.43 -16.75 17.24
C SER A 137 5.81 -16.11 18.58
N LEU A 138 5.64 -14.80 18.74
CA LEU A 138 6.02 -14.06 19.96
C LEU A 138 4.93 -14.06 21.03
N PHE A 139 3.68 -14.21 20.62
CA PHE A 139 2.51 -14.20 21.50
C PHE A 139 1.71 -15.50 21.33
N ASN A 140 1.30 -16.11 22.44
CA ASN A 140 0.49 -17.33 22.46
C ASN A 140 -1.01 -17.07 22.19
N PHE A 141 -1.32 -16.11 21.31
CA PHE A 141 -2.71 -15.83 20.93
C PHE A 141 -3.13 -16.69 19.74
N PRO A 142 -4.43 -17.04 19.63
CA PRO A 142 -4.93 -17.70 18.43
C PRO A 142 -4.73 -16.79 17.21
N PRO A 143 -4.36 -17.33 16.03
CA PRO A 143 -4.05 -16.53 14.83
C PRO A 143 -5.15 -15.54 14.43
N PHE A 144 -6.41 -15.93 14.66
CA PHE A 144 -7.57 -15.07 14.43
C PHE A 144 -7.54 -13.80 15.29
N LEU A 145 -7.24 -13.93 16.59
CA LEU A 145 -7.20 -12.78 17.50
C LEU A 145 -6.02 -11.87 17.19
N THR A 146 -4.85 -12.44 16.90
CA THR A 146 -3.68 -11.68 16.44
C THR A 146 -3.99 -10.86 15.19
N THR A 147 -4.68 -11.47 14.22
CA THR A 147 -5.10 -10.81 12.98
C THR A 147 -6.03 -9.64 13.27
N LEU A 148 -7.02 -9.83 14.14
CA LEU A 148 -7.97 -8.78 14.50
C LEU A 148 -7.30 -7.61 15.23
N ILE A 149 -6.36 -7.88 16.13
CA ILE A 149 -5.59 -6.86 16.85
C ILE A 149 -4.76 -6.03 15.86
N LEU A 150 -3.99 -6.68 14.99
CA LEU A 150 -3.14 -5.99 14.02
C LEU A 150 -3.97 -5.22 13.00
N PHE A 151 -5.05 -5.81 12.47
CA PHE A 151 -5.99 -5.14 11.59
C PHE A 151 -6.60 -3.91 12.28
N GLY A 152 -7.11 -4.07 13.50
CA GLY A 152 -7.67 -2.98 14.29
C GLY A 152 -6.68 -1.84 14.50
N SER A 153 -5.42 -2.16 14.83
CA SER A 153 -4.38 -1.14 15.01
C SER A 153 -4.05 -0.37 13.73
N LEU A 154 -3.98 -1.05 12.58
CA LEU A 154 -3.81 -0.39 11.28
C LEU A 154 -5.01 0.49 10.96
N VAL A 155 -6.22 0.01 11.24
CA VAL A 155 -7.46 0.73 11.01
C VAL A 155 -7.52 2.02 11.81
N SER A 156 -7.26 1.93 13.12
CA SER A 156 -7.19 3.08 14.01
C SER A 156 -6.15 4.10 13.56
N LEU A 157 -4.97 3.65 13.14
CA LEU A 157 -3.91 4.53 12.65
C LEU A 157 -4.29 5.23 11.35
N TYR A 158 -4.81 4.54 10.34
CA TYR A 158 -5.19 5.22 9.09
C TYR A 158 -6.34 6.21 9.33
N PHE A 159 -7.30 5.89 10.21
CA PHE A 159 -8.39 6.81 10.55
C PHE A 159 -7.85 8.07 11.25
N LEU A 160 -6.97 7.89 12.24
CA LEU A 160 -6.31 8.98 12.94
C LEU A 160 -5.55 9.88 11.95
N ILE A 161 -4.75 9.31 11.06
CA ILE A 161 -4.00 10.07 10.06
C ILE A 161 -4.93 10.75 9.05
N SER A 162 -6.04 10.12 8.66
CA SER A 162 -7.02 10.74 7.75
C SER A 162 -7.63 12.00 8.38
N ILE A 163 -7.91 11.98 9.70
CA ILE A 163 -8.40 13.14 10.45
C ILE A 163 -7.31 14.23 10.54
N ILE A 164 -6.08 13.86 10.84
CA ILE A 164 -4.93 14.79 10.91
C ILE A 164 -4.62 15.40 9.54
N ALA A 165 -4.83 14.66 8.46
CA ALA A 165 -4.62 15.13 7.10
C ALA A 165 -5.73 16.09 6.63
N ALA A 166 -6.88 16.17 7.32
CA ALA A 166 -7.99 17.07 6.98
C ALA A 166 -7.58 18.55 6.85
N PRO A 167 -6.88 19.16 7.83
CA PRO A 167 -6.41 20.55 7.70
C PRO A 167 -5.34 20.75 6.61
N ILE A 168 -4.57 19.72 6.28
CA ILE A 168 -3.46 19.78 5.29
C ILE A 168 -3.98 19.50 3.87
N TYR A 169 -5.17 18.92 3.76
CA TYR A 169 -5.81 18.57 2.49
C TYR A 169 -5.85 19.68 1.43
N PRO A 170 -6.16 20.97 1.72
CA PRO A 170 -6.16 22.01 0.69
C PRO A 170 -4.79 22.17 -0.01
N GLU A 171 -3.68 22.03 0.73
CA GLU A 171 -2.33 22.09 0.17
C GLU A 171 -2.01 20.83 -0.64
N ILE A 172 -2.36 19.66 -0.10
CA ILE A 172 -2.19 18.36 -0.79
C ILE A 172 -2.99 18.33 -2.08
N LYS A 173 -4.21 18.89 -2.09
CA LYS A 173 -5.06 18.97 -3.28
C LYS A 173 -4.40 19.80 -4.39
N ALA A 174 -3.73 20.91 -4.04
CA ALA A 174 -2.98 21.71 -5.01
C ALA A 174 -1.80 20.91 -5.59
N ALA A 175 -1.06 20.19 -4.74
CA ALA A 175 0.02 19.31 -5.18
C ALA A 175 -0.47 18.16 -6.09
N PHE A 176 -1.59 17.51 -5.75
CA PHE A 176 -2.21 16.49 -6.61
C PHE A 176 -2.73 17.06 -7.92
N ALA A 177 -3.33 18.26 -7.90
CA ALA A 177 -3.80 18.92 -9.11
C ALA A 177 -2.63 19.30 -10.05
N MET A 178 -1.51 19.78 -9.49
CA MET A 178 -0.28 19.98 -10.25
C MET A 178 0.25 18.67 -10.84
N ALA A 179 0.33 17.61 -10.02
CA ALA A 179 0.77 16.29 -10.46
C ALA A 179 -0.11 15.72 -11.58
N CYS A 180 -1.42 15.95 -11.56
CA CYS A 180 -2.33 15.43 -12.57
C CYS A 180 -2.43 16.29 -13.83
N SER A 181 -2.25 17.61 -13.74
CA SER A 181 -2.38 18.54 -14.88
C SER A 181 -1.19 18.48 -15.84
N ASN A 182 0.02 18.28 -15.31
CA ASN A 182 1.24 18.09 -16.11
C ASN A 182 1.55 16.62 -16.40
N SER A 183 0.63 15.70 -16.08
CA SER A 183 0.83 14.29 -16.34
C SER A 183 0.37 13.92 -17.75
N PRO A 184 1.27 13.46 -18.63
CA PRO A 184 0.87 12.82 -19.89
C PRO A 184 0.10 11.50 -19.64
N VAL A 185 -0.11 11.08 -18.38
CA VAL A 185 -0.86 9.86 -18.03
C VAL A 185 -2.34 9.93 -18.40
N ASN A 186 -2.92 11.13 -18.63
CA ASN A 186 -4.25 11.18 -19.24
C ASN A 186 -4.25 10.75 -20.73
N GLN A 187 -3.05 10.56 -21.31
CA GLN A 187 -2.78 9.85 -22.57
C GLN A 187 -2.10 8.49 -22.35
N ALA A 188 -1.87 8.05 -21.10
CA ALA A 188 -1.39 6.69 -20.86
C ALA A 188 -2.52 5.76 -21.25
N ASP A 189 -2.35 5.14 -22.41
CA ASP A 189 -3.24 4.13 -22.93
C ASP A 189 -3.52 3.11 -21.81
N ASN A 190 -4.79 2.93 -21.47
CA ASN A 190 -5.22 1.93 -20.49
C ASN A 190 -4.63 0.56 -20.86
N PHE A 191 -4.44 0.31 -22.15
CA PHE A 191 -3.76 -0.86 -22.67
C PHE A 191 -2.30 -0.95 -22.20
N ASN A 192 -1.48 0.09 -22.37
CA ASN A 192 -0.06 0.07 -21.97
C ASN A 192 0.11 -0.06 -20.46
N THR A 193 -0.77 0.58 -19.69
CA THR A 193 -0.77 0.47 -18.22
C THR A 193 -1.16 -0.94 -17.78
N ALA A 194 -2.16 -1.53 -18.42
CA ALA A 194 -2.56 -2.92 -18.17
C ALA A 194 -1.46 -3.91 -18.57
N VAL A 195 -0.82 -3.72 -19.73
CA VAL A 195 0.31 -4.55 -20.20
C VAL A 195 1.48 -4.46 -19.22
N PHE A 196 1.81 -3.26 -18.73
CA PHE A 196 2.85 -3.10 -17.71
C PHE A 196 2.48 -3.82 -16.41
N ALA A 197 1.28 -3.63 -15.88
CA ALA A 197 0.81 -4.30 -14.67
C ALA A 197 0.80 -5.84 -14.82
N VAL A 198 0.32 -6.35 -15.95
CA VAL A 198 0.30 -7.79 -16.27
C VAL A 198 1.72 -8.33 -16.41
N SER A 199 2.63 -7.61 -17.09
CA SER A 199 4.02 -8.02 -17.23
C SER A 199 4.74 -8.11 -15.88
N VAL A 200 4.51 -7.16 -14.97
CA VAL A 200 5.03 -7.22 -13.59
C VAL A 200 4.46 -8.40 -12.82
N PHE A 201 3.16 -8.69 -12.97
CA PHE A 201 2.53 -9.85 -12.34
C PHE A 201 3.04 -11.18 -12.89
N ILE A 202 3.23 -11.29 -14.20
CA ILE A 202 3.74 -12.49 -14.86
C ILE A 202 5.21 -12.71 -14.50
N LEU A 203 6.06 -11.69 -14.61
CA LEU A 203 7.47 -11.80 -14.26
C LEU A 203 7.65 -12.10 -12.76
N GLY A 204 6.86 -11.45 -11.90
CA GLY A 204 6.84 -11.72 -10.46
C GLY A 204 6.34 -13.14 -10.14
N GLY A 205 5.26 -13.58 -10.81
CA GLY A 205 4.67 -14.91 -10.64
C GLY A 205 5.57 -16.03 -11.15
N ILE A 206 6.17 -15.86 -12.34
CA ILE A 206 7.16 -16.81 -12.89
C ILE A 206 8.40 -16.83 -12.01
N GLY A 207 8.90 -15.68 -11.56
CA GLY A 207 10.01 -15.61 -10.62
C GLY A 207 9.71 -16.35 -9.32
N PHE A 208 8.49 -16.21 -8.79
CA PHE A 208 8.03 -16.95 -7.62
C PHE A 208 7.96 -18.46 -7.89
N VAL A 209 7.30 -18.89 -8.97
CA VAL A 209 7.15 -20.30 -9.33
C VAL A 209 8.50 -20.96 -9.62
N TYR A 210 9.38 -20.29 -10.35
CA TYR A 210 10.70 -20.80 -10.69
C TYR A 210 11.56 -21.02 -9.44
N ASN A 211 11.58 -20.04 -8.54
CA ASN A 211 12.38 -20.14 -7.32
C ASN A 211 11.76 -21.09 -6.29
N TYR A 212 10.44 -21.26 -6.28
CA TYR A 212 9.73 -22.05 -5.28
C TYR A 212 9.53 -23.52 -5.69
N PHE A 213 9.14 -23.79 -6.94
CA PHE A 213 8.82 -25.13 -7.41
C PHE A 213 9.95 -25.76 -8.23
N LEU A 214 10.67 -24.99 -9.05
CA LEU A 214 11.66 -25.53 -9.99
C LEU A 214 13.07 -25.58 -9.42
N LYS A 215 13.46 -24.64 -8.55
CA LYS A 215 14.79 -24.61 -7.91
C LYS A 215 14.91 -25.56 -6.71
N ARG A 216 14.32 -26.76 -6.81
CA ARG A 216 14.40 -27.81 -5.78
C ARG A 216 15.32 -28.98 -6.17
N ASN A 217 16.17 -28.79 -7.18
CA ASN A 217 17.25 -29.70 -7.56
C ASN A 217 18.60 -29.03 -7.36
#